data_AF-A0A0A0LCA1-F1
#
_entry.id   AF-A0A0A0LCA1-F1
#
_cell.length_a   1.000
_cell.length_b   1.000
_cell.length_c   1.000
_cell.angle_alpha   90.00
_cell.angle_beta   90.00
_cell.angle_gamma   90.00
#
_symmetry.space_group_name_H-M   'P 1'
#
loop_
_entity.id
_entity.type
_entity.pdbx_description
1 polymer ?
#
loop_
_entity_poly.entity_id
_entity_poly.type
_entity_poly.pdbx_seq_one_letter_code
_entity_poly.pdbx_strand_id
1 'polypeptide(L)'
;MTKSRSRTTATLLFDPKKKKNHFWFYVISFAIFNIPSTSSTSPTLINFGDSNSDTGGVLAGTGLPIGLPHGITFFHRGTGRLGDGRLIIDFFCEELKLSYLSPYLEALAPNFTSGVNFAVSGATTVPQFVPFALDVQVRQFIHFKNRSLELQSFGKIEKMVDEEGFRKGIYMIDIGQNDILVALYQSNLTYKSVAQKIPSFLAEIKLAIQDVRDDGGARNVLT
;
A
#
# COMPACT_ATOMS: atom_id res chain seq x y z
N MET A 1 56.76 -23.18 -0.30
CA MET A 1 55.91 -24.06 -1.14
C MET A 1 54.53 -24.14 -0.52
N THR A 2 53.56 -23.61 -1.25
CA THR A 2 52.13 -23.44 -0.92
C THR A 2 51.39 -24.77 -0.93
N LYS A 3 50.57 -25.07 0.09
CA LYS A 3 49.57 -26.15 0.04
C LYS A 3 48.18 -25.54 -0.13
N SER A 4 47.64 -25.77 -1.33
CA SER A 4 46.30 -25.44 -1.80
C SER A 4 45.21 -26.13 -0.98
N ARG A 5 44.18 -25.38 -0.58
CA ARG A 5 42.92 -25.90 -0.03
C ARG A 5 41.98 -26.25 -1.18
N SER A 6 41.68 -27.54 -1.33
CA SER A 6 40.63 -28.05 -2.22
C SER A 6 39.24 -27.73 -1.65
N ARG A 7 38.37 -27.17 -2.49
CA ARG A 7 36.94 -26.94 -2.23
C ARG A 7 36.19 -28.27 -2.37
N THR A 8 35.53 -28.72 -1.30
CA THR A 8 34.55 -29.81 -1.39
C THR A 8 33.17 -29.22 -1.71
N THR A 9 32.70 -29.47 -2.92
CA THR A 9 31.34 -29.19 -3.36
C THR A 9 30.39 -30.19 -2.70
N ALA A 10 29.47 -29.73 -1.85
CA ALA A 10 28.40 -30.57 -1.31
C ALA A 10 27.26 -30.64 -2.32
N THR A 11 27.20 -31.74 -3.06
CA THR A 11 26.07 -32.10 -3.92
C THR A 11 24.90 -32.52 -3.03
N LEU A 12 23.82 -31.73 -3.00
CA LEU A 12 22.56 -32.11 -2.35
C LEU A 12 21.90 -33.25 -3.15
N LEU A 13 22.07 -34.48 -2.68
CA LEU A 13 21.31 -35.64 -3.12
C LEU A 13 19.88 -35.54 -2.58
N PHE A 14 18.90 -35.50 -3.48
CA PHE A 14 17.48 -35.60 -3.16
C PHE A 14 17.16 -36.99 -2.58
N ASP A 15 16.66 -37.04 -1.36
CA ASP A 15 16.12 -38.24 -0.72
C ASP A 15 14.61 -38.36 -1.02
N PRO A 16 14.18 -39.38 -1.80
CA PRO A 16 12.79 -39.50 -2.27
C PRO A 16 11.82 -40.05 -1.21
N LYS A 17 12.23 -40.24 0.06
CA LYS A 17 11.37 -40.89 1.09
C LYS A 17 10.82 -39.97 2.18
N LYS A 18 11.00 -38.64 2.11
CA LYS A 18 10.31 -37.73 3.03
C LYS A 18 8.88 -37.47 2.56
N LYS A 19 7.92 -37.84 3.42
CA LYS A 19 6.47 -37.71 3.27
C LYS A 19 6.09 -36.37 2.62
N LYS A 20 5.24 -36.46 1.59
CA LYS A 20 4.66 -35.33 0.86
C LYS A 20 3.95 -34.38 1.83
N ASN A 21 4.64 -33.34 2.28
CA ASN A 21 3.98 -32.16 2.80
C ASN A 21 3.39 -31.43 1.59
N HIS A 22 2.07 -31.42 1.50
CA HIS A 22 1.33 -30.65 0.50
C HIS A 22 1.64 -29.16 0.70
N PHE A 23 2.69 -28.69 0.03
CA PHE A 23 2.97 -27.26 -0.10
C PHE A 23 1.96 -26.74 -1.12
N TRP A 24 0.80 -26.32 -0.62
CA TRP A 24 -0.16 -25.57 -1.41
C TRP A 24 0.51 -24.23 -1.75
N PHE A 25 1.02 -24.12 -2.97
CA PHE A 25 1.28 -22.82 -3.57
C PHE A 25 -0.09 -22.15 -3.73
N TYR A 26 -0.41 -21.21 -2.84
CA TYR A 26 -1.49 -20.27 -3.10
C TYR A 26 -1.04 -19.39 -4.25
N VAL A 27 -1.37 -19.79 -5.48
CA VAL A 27 -1.41 -18.86 -6.60
C VAL A 27 -2.52 -17.87 -6.26
N ILE A 28 -2.15 -16.63 -5.94
CA ILE A 28 -3.11 -15.52 -5.92
C ILE A 28 -3.60 -15.38 -7.36
N SER A 29 -4.73 -16.01 -7.65
CA SER A 29 -5.45 -15.76 -8.89
C SER A 29 -6.01 -14.35 -8.76
N PHE A 30 -5.37 -13.39 -9.43
CA PHE A 30 -6.03 -12.14 -9.75
C PHE A 30 -7.23 -12.49 -10.61
N ALA A 31 -8.41 -12.52 -10.00
CA ALA A 31 -9.64 -12.48 -10.75
C ALA A 31 -9.65 -11.13 -11.46
N ILE A 32 -9.35 -11.12 -12.75
CA ILE A 32 -9.69 -9.99 -13.62
C ILE A 32 -11.22 -9.97 -13.64
N PHE A 33 -11.80 -9.18 -12.74
CA PHE A 33 -13.21 -8.86 -12.85
C PHE A 33 -13.36 -8.13 -14.19
N ASN A 34 -14.10 -8.74 -15.12
CA ASN A 34 -14.63 -8.04 -16.28
C ASN A 34 -15.55 -6.95 -15.74
N ILE A 35 -15.00 -5.75 -15.48
CA ILE A 35 -15.77 -4.58 -15.12
C ILE A 35 -16.61 -4.27 -16.38
N PRO A 36 -17.94 -4.40 -16.34
CA PRO A 36 -18.77 -4.03 -17.47
C PRO A 36 -18.55 -2.55 -17.74
N SER A 37 -17.96 -2.22 -18.88
CA SER A 37 -17.70 -0.86 -19.34
C SER A 37 -19.02 -0.18 -19.67
N THR A 38 -19.71 0.28 -18.62
CA THR A 38 -20.93 1.07 -18.70
C THR A 38 -20.78 2.32 -17.84
N SER A 39 -19.73 3.10 -18.10
CA SER A 39 -19.59 4.45 -17.57
C SER A 39 -18.45 5.17 -18.30
N SER A 40 -18.71 6.35 -18.86
CA SER A 40 -17.76 7.18 -19.60
C SER A 40 -16.74 7.90 -18.70
N THR A 41 -16.69 7.60 -17.41
CA THR A 41 -15.77 8.20 -16.44
C THR A 41 -14.70 7.19 -16.04
N SER A 42 -13.43 7.57 -16.17
CA SER A 42 -12.30 6.78 -15.65
C SER A 42 -12.49 6.49 -14.15
N PRO A 43 -12.15 5.30 -13.66
CA PRO A 43 -12.24 4.99 -12.23
C PRO A 43 -11.29 5.87 -11.42
N THR A 44 -11.54 6.02 -10.13
CA THR A 44 -10.57 6.62 -9.20
C THR A 44 -9.89 5.52 -8.39
N LEU A 45 -8.67 5.79 -7.92
CA LEU A 45 -7.90 4.85 -7.10
C LEU A 45 -7.58 5.46 -5.73
N ILE A 46 -8.12 4.87 -4.67
CA ILE A 46 -7.90 5.29 -3.28
C ILE A 46 -7.00 4.25 -2.61
N ASN A 47 -5.80 4.66 -2.21
CA ASN A 47 -4.78 3.74 -1.71
C ASN A 47 -4.46 4.00 -0.24
N PHE A 48 -4.28 2.92 0.53
CA PHE A 48 -3.80 2.90 1.90
C PHE A 48 -2.66 1.89 2.01
N GLY A 49 -1.79 2.05 2.99
CA GLY A 49 -0.74 1.07 3.23
C GLY A 49 0.55 1.64 3.76
N ASP A 50 1.63 0.95 3.41
CA ASP A 50 2.98 1.28 3.84
C ASP A 50 3.92 1.65 2.68
N SER A 51 5.23 1.41 2.87
CA SER A 51 6.29 1.72 1.91
C SER A 51 6.11 1.08 0.54
N ASN A 52 5.39 -0.04 0.43
CA ASN A 52 5.20 -0.74 -0.84
C ASN A 52 4.42 0.10 -1.87
N SER A 53 3.60 1.03 -1.40
CA SER A 53 2.77 1.88 -2.24
C SER A 53 2.88 3.37 -1.91
N ASP A 54 3.75 3.77 -0.98
CA ASP A 54 4.01 5.17 -0.60
C ASP A 54 4.63 5.97 -1.78
N THR A 55 3.84 6.89 -2.35
CA THR A 55 4.27 7.73 -3.48
C THR A 55 5.04 9.01 -3.07
N GLY A 56 5.39 9.15 -1.79
CA GLY A 56 6.09 10.31 -1.22
C GLY A 56 5.44 10.88 0.06
N GLY A 57 4.47 10.19 0.63
CA GLY A 57 3.78 10.52 1.86
C GLY A 57 4.70 10.60 3.07
N VAL A 58 5.69 9.72 3.23
CA VAL A 58 6.67 9.84 4.32
C VAL A 58 7.53 11.11 4.19
N LEU A 59 7.97 11.44 2.97
CA LEU A 59 8.72 12.68 2.70
C LEU A 59 7.85 13.90 3.05
N ALA A 60 6.62 13.95 2.55
CA ALA A 60 5.72 15.07 2.78
C ALA A 60 5.27 15.20 4.25
N GLY A 61 5.04 14.06 4.91
CA GLY A 61 4.53 13.99 6.28
C GLY A 61 5.57 14.23 7.37
N THR A 62 6.83 13.81 7.15
CA THR A 62 7.88 13.89 8.18
C THR A 62 9.09 14.71 7.76
N GLY A 63 9.17 15.16 6.52
CA GLY A 63 10.35 15.82 5.97
C GLY A 63 11.56 14.88 5.80
N LEU A 64 11.36 13.56 5.84
CA LEU A 64 12.46 12.59 5.70
C LEU A 64 13.08 12.75 4.29
N PRO A 65 14.34 13.19 4.16
CA PRO A 65 14.90 13.58 2.87
C PRO A 65 15.23 12.36 2.00
N ILE A 66 14.23 11.87 1.26
CA ILE A 66 14.37 10.77 0.30
C ILE A 66 14.60 11.35 -1.09
N GLY A 67 15.88 11.56 -1.41
CA GLY A 67 16.36 11.98 -2.72
C GLY A 67 16.94 10.83 -3.54
N LEU A 68 17.79 11.16 -4.52
CA LEU A 68 18.55 10.16 -5.28
C LEU A 68 19.31 9.21 -4.34
N PRO A 69 19.42 7.89 -4.66
CA PRO A 69 19.07 7.26 -5.94
C PRO A 69 17.60 6.88 -6.12
N HIS A 70 16.71 7.22 -5.18
CA HIS A 70 15.29 6.89 -5.28
C HIS A 70 14.63 7.60 -6.47
N GLY A 71 13.88 6.87 -7.28
CA GLY A 71 13.27 7.34 -8.52
C GLY A 71 14.19 7.43 -9.75
N ILE A 72 15.48 7.06 -9.66
CA ILE A 72 16.46 7.19 -10.76
C ILE A 72 16.11 6.41 -12.02
N THR A 73 15.46 5.24 -11.94
CA THR A 73 15.24 4.34 -13.08
C THR A 73 14.06 4.74 -13.96
N PHE A 74 13.10 5.52 -13.42
CA PHE A 74 11.88 5.89 -14.14
C PHE A 74 11.56 7.39 -14.10
N PHE A 75 11.60 7.99 -12.91
CA PHE A 75 11.27 9.41 -12.74
C PHE A 75 12.49 10.32 -12.97
N HIS A 76 13.69 9.74 -12.95
CA HIS A 76 14.97 10.42 -13.14
C HIS A 76 15.20 11.61 -12.21
N ARG A 77 14.58 11.58 -11.02
CA ARG A 77 14.72 12.55 -9.93
C ARG A 77 14.37 11.90 -8.59
N GLY A 78 14.74 12.55 -7.49
CA GLY A 78 14.24 12.19 -6.16
C GLY A 78 12.72 12.35 -6.10
N THR A 79 12.02 11.28 -5.72
CA THR A 79 10.54 11.22 -5.68
C THR A 79 9.96 11.19 -4.28
N GLY A 80 10.77 11.00 -3.25
CA GLY A 80 10.26 10.74 -1.90
C GLY A 80 9.87 9.28 -1.63
N ARG A 81 10.00 8.39 -2.62
CA ARG A 81 9.57 6.99 -2.56
C ARG A 81 10.70 6.08 -2.08
N LEU A 82 10.39 5.02 -1.33
CA LEU A 82 11.37 3.99 -0.98
C LEU A 82 11.55 2.96 -2.12
N GLY A 83 11.90 3.46 -3.31
CA GLY A 83 12.17 2.66 -4.49
C GLY A 83 12.95 3.47 -5.54
N ASP A 84 13.69 2.79 -6.40
CA ASP A 84 14.48 3.43 -7.46
C ASP A 84 13.64 3.85 -8.68
N GLY A 85 12.34 3.51 -8.73
CA GLY A 85 11.46 3.79 -9.85
C GLY A 85 9.98 3.70 -9.49
N ARG A 86 9.22 2.98 -10.33
CA ARG A 86 7.78 2.75 -10.14
C ARG A 86 7.50 1.78 -9.00
N LEU A 87 6.38 1.99 -8.32
CA LEU A 87 5.79 1.11 -7.32
C LEU A 87 4.63 0.33 -7.94
N ILE A 88 4.14 -0.71 -7.26
CA ILE A 88 3.01 -1.53 -7.74
C ILE A 88 1.78 -0.67 -8.09
N ILE A 89 1.53 0.38 -7.31
CA ILE A 89 0.42 1.32 -7.52
C ILE A 89 0.53 2.10 -8.84
N ASP A 90 1.73 2.36 -9.34
CA ASP A 90 1.90 3.07 -10.62
C ASP A 90 1.49 2.18 -11.80
N PHE A 91 1.75 0.87 -11.73
CA PHE A 91 1.31 -0.07 -12.76
C PHE A 91 -0.23 -0.18 -12.80
N PHE A 92 -0.90 -0.12 -11.64
CA PHE A 92 -2.35 0.00 -11.61
C PHE A 92 -2.84 1.31 -12.25
N CYS A 93 -2.15 2.43 -11.99
CA CYS A 93 -2.48 3.70 -12.64
C CYS A 93 -2.32 3.61 -14.16
N GLU A 94 -1.23 3.02 -14.65
CA GLU A 94 -0.99 2.82 -16.09
C GLU A 94 -2.09 1.99 -16.76
N GLU A 95 -2.45 0.85 -16.16
CA GLU A 95 -3.48 -0.05 -16.70
C GLU A 95 -4.87 0.60 -16.69
N LEU A 96 -5.19 1.35 -15.64
CA LEU A 96 -6.45 2.07 -15.50
C LEU A 96 -6.47 3.42 -16.25
N LYS A 97 -5.36 3.79 -16.92
CA LYS A 97 -5.17 5.06 -17.64
C LYS A 97 -5.38 6.29 -16.75
N LEU A 98 -4.87 6.21 -15.53
CA LEU A 98 -4.90 7.24 -14.50
C LEU A 98 -3.57 8.01 -14.44
N SER A 99 -3.62 9.24 -13.95
CA SER A 99 -2.39 9.92 -13.52
C SER A 99 -1.87 9.27 -12.24
N TYR A 100 -0.54 9.28 -12.04
CA TYR A 100 0.04 8.79 -10.79
C TYR A 100 -0.49 9.54 -9.58
N LEU A 101 -0.75 8.79 -8.51
CA LEU A 101 -1.42 9.33 -7.33
C LEU A 101 -0.51 10.26 -6.53
N SER A 102 -1.06 11.43 -6.20
CA SER A 102 -0.45 12.34 -5.23
C SER A 102 -0.60 11.76 -3.82
N PRO A 103 0.44 11.84 -2.96
CA PRO A 103 0.28 11.48 -1.56
C PRO A 103 -0.62 12.50 -0.85
N TYR A 104 -1.51 12.03 0.02
CA TYR A 104 -2.46 12.85 0.77
C TYR A 104 -1.77 14.00 1.53
N LEU A 105 -0.56 13.76 2.02
CA LEU A 105 0.21 14.70 2.84
C LEU A 105 0.95 15.78 2.01
N GLU A 106 0.93 15.72 0.68
CA GLU A 106 1.53 16.78 -0.15
C GLU A 106 0.62 18.01 -0.21
N ALA A 107 1.11 19.11 0.36
CA ALA A 107 0.39 20.37 0.41
C ALA A 107 0.58 21.22 -0.85
N LEU A 108 1.72 21.06 -1.54
CA LEU A 108 2.10 21.91 -2.66
C LEU A 108 1.63 21.31 -3.99
N ALA A 109 0.50 21.83 -4.46
CA ALA A 109 -0.10 21.51 -5.77
C ALA A 109 -0.40 20.02 -6.00
N PRO A 110 -1.07 19.31 -5.07
CA PRO A 110 -1.49 17.95 -5.32
C PRO A 110 -2.53 17.89 -6.46
N ASN A 111 -2.59 16.75 -7.13
CA ASN A 111 -3.65 16.43 -8.07
C ASN A 111 -4.34 15.13 -7.66
N PHE A 112 -5.59 15.23 -7.23
CA PHE A 112 -6.38 14.10 -6.75
C PHE A 112 -7.48 13.67 -7.72
N THR A 113 -7.52 14.17 -8.96
CA THR A 113 -8.59 13.80 -9.92
C THR A 113 -8.60 12.31 -10.25
N SER A 114 -7.44 11.67 -10.26
CA SER A 114 -7.29 10.21 -10.47
C SER A 114 -7.44 9.39 -9.20
N GLY A 115 -7.55 10.04 -8.04
CA GLY A 115 -7.51 9.39 -6.73
C GLY A 115 -6.44 9.96 -5.81
N VAL A 116 -6.29 9.36 -4.65
CA VAL A 116 -5.43 9.85 -3.56
C VAL A 116 -4.74 8.68 -2.86
N ASN A 117 -3.50 8.90 -2.42
CA ASN A 117 -2.71 7.90 -1.74
C ASN A 117 -2.44 8.29 -0.28
N PHE A 118 -2.99 7.52 0.66
CA PHE A 118 -2.79 7.67 2.11
C PHE A 118 -1.66 6.81 2.67
N ALA A 119 -1.03 5.96 1.85
CA ALA A 119 0.06 5.10 2.29
C ALA A 119 1.27 5.92 2.74
N VAL A 120 1.90 5.49 3.83
CA VAL A 120 3.11 6.12 4.39
C VAL A 120 4.09 5.04 4.83
N SER A 121 5.34 5.18 4.41
CA SER A 121 6.42 4.25 4.73
C SER A 121 6.57 4.03 6.23
N GLY A 122 6.63 2.76 6.64
CA GLY A 122 6.73 2.36 8.05
C GLY A 122 5.38 2.25 8.78
N ALA A 123 4.26 2.52 8.10
CA ALA A 123 2.94 2.34 8.68
C ALA A 123 2.70 0.89 9.15
N THR A 124 1.95 0.78 10.24
CA THR A 124 1.56 -0.48 10.89
C THR A 124 0.05 -0.53 11.06
N THR A 125 -0.48 -1.72 11.35
CA THR A 125 -1.88 -1.89 11.74
C THR A 125 -2.09 -1.55 13.22
N VAL A 126 -1.10 -1.84 14.07
CA VAL A 126 -1.13 -1.54 15.52
C VAL A 126 0.19 -0.95 16.03
N PRO A 127 0.16 -0.14 17.11
CA PRO A 127 -1.02 0.33 17.84
C PRO A 127 -1.83 1.36 17.05
N GLN A 128 -3.13 1.46 17.33
CA GLN A 128 -3.98 2.52 16.78
C GLN A 128 -3.60 3.90 17.33
N PHE A 129 -4.11 4.96 16.69
CA PHE A 129 -3.95 6.36 17.12
C PHE A 129 -2.52 6.89 17.14
N VAL A 130 -1.58 6.19 16.52
CA VAL A 130 -0.22 6.69 16.30
C VAL A 130 -0.08 7.23 14.88
N PRO A 131 0.81 8.21 14.63
CA PRO A 131 0.99 8.77 13.30
C PRO A 131 1.14 7.68 12.24
N PHE A 132 0.38 7.84 11.15
CA PHE A 132 0.41 7.00 9.96
C PHE A 132 -0.07 5.55 10.09
N ALA A 133 -0.46 5.08 11.29
CA ALA A 133 -1.10 3.77 11.42
C ALA A 133 -2.37 3.67 10.56
N LEU A 134 -2.76 2.44 10.20
CA LEU A 134 -3.87 2.20 9.26
C LEU A 134 -5.15 2.93 9.66
N ASP A 135 -5.50 2.91 10.95
CA ASP A 135 -6.68 3.58 11.49
C ASP A 135 -6.61 5.11 11.36
N VAL A 136 -5.41 5.69 11.40
CA VAL A 136 -5.19 7.11 11.13
C VAL A 136 -5.34 7.40 9.64
N GLN A 137 -4.82 6.53 8.76
CA GLN A 137 -4.98 6.69 7.31
C GLN A 137 -6.47 6.63 6.89
N VAL A 138 -7.26 5.73 7.47
CA VAL A 138 -8.71 5.65 7.24
C VAL A 138 -9.41 6.93 7.70
N ARG A 139 -9.07 7.46 8.88
CA ARG A 139 -9.64 8.72 9.37
C ARG A 139 -9.26 9.93 8.52
N GLN A 140 -8.03 9.96 8.01
CA GLN A 140 -7.59 10.96 7.03
C GLN A 140 -8.43 10.88 5.75
N PHE A 141 -8.72 9.66 5.26
CA PHE A 141 -9.60 9.46 4.12
C PHE A 141 -11.02 9.97 4.37
N ILE A 142 -11.64 9.63 5.50
CA ILE A 142 -13.00 10.09 5.83
C ILE A 142 -13.04 11.62 5.88
N HIS A 143 -12.04 12.25 6.50
CA HIS A 143 -11.92 13.71 6.51
C HIS A 143 -11.74 14.28 5.10
N PHE A 144 -10.84 13.72 4.30
CA PHE A 144 -10.57 14.14 2.92
C PHE A 144 -11.83 14.05 2.06
N LYS A 145 -12.56 12.94 2.13
CA LYS A 145 -13.81 12.73 1.40
C LYS A 145 -14.83 13.80 1.75
N ASN A 146 -15.13 13.97 3.03
CA ASN A 146 -16.13 14.93 3.49
C ASN A 146 -15.74 16.36 3.07
N ARG A 147 -14.47 16.71 3.21
CA ARG A 147 -13.98 18.05 2.86
C ARG A 147 -13.97 18.29 1.34
N SER A 148 -13.64 17.28 0.54
CA SER A 148 -13.71 17.35 -0.93
C SER A 148 -15.13 17.68 -1.38
N LEU A 149 -16.11 16.91 -0.91
CA LEU A 149 -17.53 17.07 -1.30
C LEU A 149 -18.08 18.43 -0.86
N GLU A 150 -17.76 18.87 0.35
CA GLU A 150 -18.14 20.20 0.84
C GLU A 150 -17.57 21.32 -0.06
N LEU A 151 -16.27 21.25 -0.39
CA LEU A 151 -15.62 22.28 -1.21
C LEU A 151 -16.12 22.29 -2.66
N GLN A 152 -16.42 21.12 -3.23
CA GLN A 152 -17.06 21.01 -4.54
C GLN A 152 -18.47 21.61 -4.53
N SER A 153 -19.24 21.43 -3.46
CA SER A 153 -20.57 22.04 -3.33
C SER A 153 -20.54 23.58 -3.37
N PHE A 154 -19.41 24.18 -3.02
CA PHE A 154 -19.18 25.63 -3.11
C PHE A 154 -18.52 26.08 -4.43
N GLY A 155 -18.25 25.16 -5.37
CA GLY A 155 -17.55 25.46 -6.62
C GLY A 155 -16.10 25.89 -6.43
N LYS A 156 -15.45 25.50 -5.33
CA LYS A 156 -14.14 26.04 -4.92
C LYS A 156 -12.93 25.25 -5.40
N ILE A 157 -13.08 23.99 -5.84
CA ILE A 157 -11.94 23.13 -6.20
C ILE A 157 -12.27 22.18 -7.36
N GLU A 158 -11.37 22.12 -8.34
CA GLU A 158 -11.47 21.26 -9.54
C GLU A 158 -10.59 19.99 -9.49
N LYS A 159 -9.54 19.96 -8.64
CA LYS A 159 -8.54 18.87 -8.62
C LYS A 159 -8.75 17.84 -7.51
N MET A 160 -9.99 17.44 -7.28
CA MET A 160 -10.37 16.52 -6.20
C MET A 160 -11.23 15.37 -6.70
N VAL A 161 -11.28 14.28 -5.94
CA VAL A 161 -12.21 13.17 -6.16
C VAL A 161 -13.64 13.66 -5.86
N ASP A 162 -14.56 13.43 -6.78
CA ASP A 162 -15.97 13.76 -6.64
C ASP A 162 -16.79 12.62 -6.00
N GLU A 163 -18.07 12.85 -5.78
CA GLU A 163 -18.98 11.88 -5.14
C GLU A 163 -19.02 10.56 -5.91
N GLU A 164 -19.08 10.64 -7.24
CA GLU A 164 -19.11 9.47 -8.11
C GLU A 164 -17.79 8.70 -8.07
N GLY A 165 -16.68 9.42 -8.05
CA GLY A 165 -15.33 8.90 -7.86
C GLY A 165 -15.21 8.13 -6.55
N PHE A 166 -15.67 8.67 -5.42
CA PHE A 166 -15.66 7.90 -4.17
C PHE A 166 -16.56 6.67 -4.23
N ARG A 167 -17.74 6.79 -4.84
CA ARG A 167 -18.73 5.70 -4.91
C ARG A 167 -18.30 4.54 -5.80
N LYS A 168 -17.61 4.82 -6.90
CA LYS A 168 -17.14 3.82 -7.89
C LYS A 168 -15.65 3.50 -7.79
N GLY A 169 -14.92 4.18 -6.91
CA GLY A 169 -13.49 4.03 -6.75
C GLY A 169 -13.04 2.60 -6.47
N ILE A 170 -11.81 2.32 -6.87
CA ILE A 170 -11.08 1.12 -6.50
C ILE A 170 -10.28 1.47 -5.25
N TYR A 171 -10.42 0.67 -4.20
CA TYR A 171 -9.73 0.87 -2.94
C TYR A 171 -8.66 -0.20 -2.78
N MET A 172 -7.46 0.17 -2.36
CA MET A 172 -6.34 -0.76 -2.18
C MET A 172 -5.72 -0.58 -0.79
N ILE A 173 -5.45 -1.69 -0.09
CA ILE A 173 -4.81 -1.71 1.23
C ILE A 173 -3.68 -2.75 1.20
N ASP A 174 -2.42 -2.31 1.25
CA ASP A 174 -1.25 -3.19 1.42
C ASP A 174 -0.47 -2.80 2.68
N ILE A 175 -0.59 -3.62 3.73
CA ILE A 175 -0.03 -3.33 5.06
C ILE A 175 0.13 -4.61 5.90
N GLY A 176 0.80 -4.50 7.06
CA GLY A 176 0.98 -5.58 8.04
C GLY A 176 2.42 -6.08 8.13
N GLN A 177 3.25 -5.73 7.15
CA GLN A 177 4.60 -6.27 7.00
C GLN A 177 5.51 -5.64 8.06
N ASN A 178 5.30 -4.35 8.34
CA ASN A 178 5.96 -3.64 9.42
C ASN A 178 5.56 -4.16 10.80
N ASP A 179 4.31 -4.60 11.02
CA ASP A 179 3.88 -5.17 12.30
C ASP A 179 4.67 -6.45 12.63
N ILE A 180 4.87 -7.31 11.63
CA ILE A 180 5.69 -8.52 11.76
C ILE A 180 7.16 -8.15 11.98
N LEU A 181 7.69 -7.18 11.22
CA LEU A 181 9.07 -6.72 11.34
C LEU A 181 9.36 -6.16 12.73
N VAL A 182 8.52 -5.26 13.23
CA VAL A 182 8.64 -4.65 14.57
C VAL A 182 8.53 -5.72 15.65
N ALA A 183 7.58 -6.66 15.52
CA ALA A 183 7.40 -7.71 16.50
C ALA A 183 8.62 -8.65 16.59
N LEU A 184 9.18 -9.06 15.44
CA LEU A 184 10.34 -9.97 15.39
C LEU A 184 11.64 -9.29 15.79
N TYR A 185 11.96 -8.14 15.19
CA TYR A 185 13.29 -7.56 15.27
C TYR A 185 13.41 -6.49 16.34
N GLN A 186 12.42 -5.60 16.47
CA GLN A 186 12.49 -4.51 17.44
C GLN A 186 12.06 -4.96 18.84
N SER A 187 11.02 -5.79 18.93
CA SER A 187 10.52 -6.32 20.20
C SER A 187 11.17 -7.65 20.61
N ASN A 188 12.04 -8.18 19.75
CA ASN A 188 12.78 -9.45 19.95
C ASN A 188 11.87 -10.63 20.34
N LEU A 189 10.65 -10.69 19.77
CA LEU A 189 9.69 -11.74 20.08
C LEU A 189 10.00 -13.02 19.32
N THR A 190 9.67 -14.15 19.94
CA THR A 190 9.75 -15.44 19.24
C THR A 190 8.69 -15.53 18.15
N TYR A 191 8.97 -16.33 17.11
CA TYR A 191 8.00 -16.64 16.05
C TYR A 191 6.61 -17.01 16.60
N LYS A 192 6.56 -17.85 17.65
CA LYS A 192 5.29 -18.25 18.29
C LYS A 192 4.51 -17.07 18.85
N SER A 193 5.20 -16.12 19.48
CA SER A 193 4.57 -14.92 20.07
C SER A 193 4.09 -13.96 18.99
N VAL A 194 4.83 -13.85 17.87
CA VAL A 194 4.41 -13.06 16.71
C VAL A 194 3.20 -13.68 16.02
N ALA A 195 3.19 -15.00 15.84
CA ALA A 195 2.05 -15.72 15.27
C ALA A 195 0.76 -15.49 16.07
N GLN A 196 0.85 -15.34 17.39
CA GLN A 196 -0.28 -15.01 18.27
C GLN A 196 -0.80 -13.57 18.09
N LYS A 197 -0.02 -12.66 17.49
CA LYS A 197 -0.42 -11.28 17.18
C LYS A 197 -1.05 -11.12 15.80
N ILE A 198 -0.86 -12.06 14.88
CA ILE A 198 -1.45 -12.02 13.53
C ILE A 198 -2.97 -11.76 13.57
N PRO A 199 -3.77 -12.42 14.44
CA PRO A 199 -5.20 -12.14 14.53
C PRO A 199 -5.54 -10.68 14.84
N SER A 200 -4.74 -9.97 15.64
CA SER A 200 -4.98 -8.54 15.90
C SER A 200 -4.69 -7.68 14.68
N PHE A 201 -3.63 -7.98 13.92
CA PHE A 201 -3.32 -7.21 12.70
C PHE A 201 -4.42 -7.39 11.65
N LEU A 202 -4.91 -8.62 11.49
CA LEU A 202 -6.03 -8.92 10.59
C LEU A 202 -7.35 -8.29 11.05
N ALA A 203 -7.56 -8.15 12.35
CA ALA A 203 -8.74 -7.48 12.89
C ALA A 203 -8.75 -5.99 12.50
N GLU A 204 -7.61 -5.30 12.60
CA GLU A 204 -7.48 -3.90 12.20
C GLU A 204 -7.67 -3.70 10.69
N ILE A 205 -7.08 -4.58 9.86
CA ILE A 205 -7.31 -4.54 8.40
C ILE A 205 -8.79 -4.74 8.09
N LYS A 206 -9.45 -5.69 8.78
CA LYS A 206 -10.89 -5.92 8.60
C LYS A 206 -11.72 -4.71 9.00
N LEU A 207 -11.41 -4.05 10.12
CA LEU A 207 -12.08 -2.83 10.56
C LEU A 207 -11.90 -1.70 9.53
N ALA A 208 -10.67 -1.49 9.05
CA ALA A 208 -10.39 -0.50 8.00
C ALA A 208 -11.22 -0.73 6.73
N ILE A 209 -11.36 -1.99 6.29
CA ILE A 209 -12.22 -2.33 5.14
C ILE A 209 -13.69 -2.01 5.43
N GLN A 210 -14.17 -2.28 6.65
CA GLN A 210 -15.56 -1.97 7.04
C GLN A 210 -15.80 -0.46 7.03
N ASP A 211 -14.94 0.31 7.69
CA ASP A 211 -15.05 1.78 7.76
C ASP A 211 -15.00 2.42 6.36
N VAL A 212 -14.09 1.95 5.48
CA VAL A 212 -14.01 2.44 4.10
C VAL A 212 -15.27 2.09 3.29
N ARG A 213 -15.93 0.95 3.56
CA ARG A 213 -17.19 0.60 2.89
C ARG A 213 -18.37 1.40 3.42
N ASP A 214 -18.48 1.52 4.73
CA ASP A 214 -19.62 2.14 5.40
C ASP A 214 -19.58 3.66 5.27
N ASP A 215 -18.43 4.29 5.55
CA ASP A 215 -18.27 5.75 5.49
C ASP A 215 -17.78 6.24 4.12
N GLY A 216 -16.98 5.41 3.42
CA GLY A 216 -16.44 5.74 2.10
C GLY A 216 -17.40 5.45 0.95
N GLY A 217 -18.40 4.59 1.13
CA GLY A 217 -19.28 4.13 0.06
C GLY A 217 -18.60 3.17 -0.91
N ALA A 218 -17.44 2.63 -0.52
CA ALA A 218 -16.63 1.74 -1.33
C ALA A 218 -17.37 0.44 -1.65
N ARG A 219 -17.35 0.03 -2.93
CA ARG A 219 -17.91 -1.25 -3.37
C ARG A 219 -16.83 -2.27 -3.76
N ASN A 220 -15.61 -1.81 -4.04
CA ASN A 220 -14.50 -2.63 -4.51
C ASN A 220 -13.25 -2.33 -3.66
N VAL A 221 -12.87 -3.26 -2.77
CA VAL A 221 -11.67 -3.15 -1.92
C VAL A 221 -10.74 -4.33 -2.23
N LEU A 222 -9.49 -4.02 -2.56
CA LEU A 222 -8.40 -4.94 -2.82
C LEU A 222 -7.46 -4.93 -1.61
N THR A 223 -7.07 -6.12 -1.15
CA THR A 223 -6.19 -6.36 0.00
C THR A 223 -5.15 -7.40 -0.38
#